data_AF-A0A223ASY0-F1
#
_entry.id   AF-A0A223ASY0-F1
#
_cell.length_a   1.000
_cell.length_b   1.000
_cell.length_c   1.000
_cell.angle_alpha   90.00
_cell.angle_beta   90.00
_cell.angle_gamma   90.00
#
_symmetry.space_group_name_H-M   'P 1'
#
loop_
_entity.id
_entity.type
_entity.pdbx_description
1 polymer ?
#
loop_
_entity_poly.entity_id
_entity_poly.type
_entity_poly.pdbx_seq_one_letter_code
_entity_poly.pdbx_strand_id
1 'polypeptide(L)'
;MDYTKTRELDAYLKRALKPRRYIHSLGVVEMAGELATIHGANAQKARFAGLVHDIAKCYTCETMNRLIRMYGVDLKFINTPELAHSKVGAAMLQKDFGINDTEILMAVSSHTAGRYGMSLLEEIVYVADAIEINRTYAEAPELRELAKRDLDKACLEIIDYSIELLGKRGVPVDNDTYEAKRFILDKITERKGTL
;
A
#
# COMPACT_ATOMS: atom_id res chain seq x y z
N MET A 1 2.05 -20.35 1.07
CA MET A 1 0.99 -19.54 0.45
C MET A 1 0.28 -20.42 -0.57
N ASP A 2 -1.05 -20.38 -0.66
CA ASP A 2 -1.79 -21.19 -1.63
C ASP A 2 -1.65 -20.58 -3.04
N TYR A 3 -0.83 -21.22 -3.87
CA TYR A 3 -0.56 -20.80 -5.25
C TYR A 3 -1.82 -20.73 -6.13
N THR A 4 -2.89 -21.46 -5.76
CA THR A 4 -4.16 -21.47 -6.48
C THR A 4 -4.85 -20.11 -6.38
N LYS A 5 -4.85 -19.51 -5.18
CA LYS A 5 -5.45 -18.19 -4.93
C LYS A 5 -4.72 -17.07 -5.65
N THR A 6 -3.39 -17.15 -5.76
CA THR A 6 -2.62 -16.16 -6.52
C THR A 6 -3.01 -16.12 -7.99
N ARG A 7 -3.18 -17.29 -8.64
CA ARG A 7 -3.60 -17.36 -10.06
C ARG A 7 -5.03 -16.87 -10.27
N GLU A 8 -5.93 -17.23 -9.37
CA GLU A 8 -7.33 -16.76 -9.39
C GLU A 8 -7.41 -15.23 -9.34
N LEU A 9 -6.69 -14.62 -8.38
CA LEU A 9 -6.66 -13.18 -8.18
C LEU A 9 -5.96 -12.44 -9.32
N ASP A 10 -4.85 -12.96 -9.84
CA ASP A 10 -4.20 -12.38 -11.02
C ASP A 10 -5.14 -12.31 -12.23
N ALA A 11 -5.86 -13.40 -12.52
CA ALA A 11 -6.84 -13.44 -13.60
C ALA A 11 -8.02 -12.49 -13.35
N TYR A 12 -8.46 -12.35 -12.10
CA TYR A 12 -9.46 -11.37 -11.71
C TYR A 12 -8.98 -9.93 -11.96
N LEU A 13 -7.80 -9.58 -11.45
CA LEU A 13 -7.21 -8.24 -11.54
C LEU A 13 -7.00 -7.81 -12.99
N LYS A 14 -6.53 -8.71 -13.85
CA LYS A 14 -6.35 -8.46 -15.27
C LYS A 14 -7.64 -8.06 -16.00
N ARG A 15 -8.80 -8.50 -15.50
CA ARG A 15 -10.12 -8.14 -16.03
C ARG A 15 -10.72 -6.91 -15.34
N ALA A 16 -10.54 -6.80 -14.02
CA ALA A 16 -11.19 -5.78 -13.19
C ALA A 16 -10.46 -4.43 -13.23
N LEU A 17 -9.14 -4.43 -13.39
CA LEU A 17 -8.33 -3.23 -13.41
C LEU A 17 -8.16 -2.68 -14.83
N LYS A 18 -8.02 -1.36 -14.94
CA LYS A 18 -7.55 -0.74 -16.18
C LYS A 18 -6.15 -1.29 -16.54
N PRO A 19 -5.79 -1.46 -17.82
CA PRO A 19 -4.52 -2.06 -18.22
C PRO A 19 -3.29 -1.41 -17.56
N ARG A 20 -3.24 -0.07 -17.50
CA ARG A 20 -2.16 0.66 -16.81
C ARG A 20 -2.07 0.35 -15.32
N ARG A 21 -3.21 0.14 -14.67
CA ARG A 21 -3.28 -0.16 -13.23
C ARG A 21 -2.84 -1.60 -12.95
N TYR A 22 -3.15 -2.54 -13.83
CA TYR A 22 -2.63 -3.90 -13.72
C TYR A 22 -1.10 -3.94 -13.91
N ILE A 23 -0.56 -3.21 -14.90
CA ILE A 23 0.90 -3.06 -15.10
C ILE A 23 1.55 -2.46 -13.85
N HIS A 24 0.94 -1.43 -13.27
CA HIS A 24 1.35 -0.87 -11.98
C HIS A 24 1.42 -1.94 -10.89
N SER A 25 0.35 -2.73 -10.69
CA SER A 25 0.36 -3.83 -9.71
C SER A 25 1.51 -4.82 -9.94
N LEU A 26 1.83 -5.17 -11.20
CA LEU A 26 2.98 -6.03 -11.51
C LEU A 26 4.33 -5.37 -11.17
N GLY A 27 4.45 -4.05 -11.36
CA GLY A 27 5.61 -3.29 -10.90
C GLY A 27 5.76 -3.33 -9.37
N VAL A 28 4.65 -3.18 -8.64
CA VAL A 28 4.63 -3.27 -7.17
C VAL A 28 5.00 -4.69 -6.72
N VAL A 29 4.55 -5.75 -7.41
CA VAL A 29 4.95 -7.14 -7.13
C VAL A 29 6.47 -7.27 -7.12
N GLU A 30 7.14 -6.81 -8.18
CA GLU A 30 8.60 -6.94 -8.28
C GLU A 30 9.33 -6.09 -7.22
N MET A 31 8.94 -4.83 -7.07
CA MET A 31 9.55 -3.93 -6.09
C MET A 31 9.36 -4.42 -4.64
N ALA A 32 8.15 -4.85 -4.28
CA ALA A 32 7.87 -5.37 -2.94
C ALA A 32 8.64 -6.68 -2.68
N GLY A 33 8.78 -7.54 -3.68
CA GLY A 33 9.59 -8.76 -3.59
C GLY A 33 11.08 -8.48 -3.38
N GLU A 34 11.63 -7.50 -4.10
CA GLU A 34 13.01 -7.06 -3.96
C GLU A 34 13.26 -6.47 -2.56
N LEU A 35 12.47 -5.48 -2.14
CA LEU A 35 12.59 -4.85 -0.82
C LEU A 35 12.41 -5.86 0.32
N ALA A 36 11.49 -6.81 0.20
CA ALA A 36 11.32 -7.86 1.19
C ALA A 36 12.56 -8.75 1.33
N THR A 37 13.21 -9.08 0.21
CA THR A 37 14.45 -9.86 0.23
C THR A 37 15.58 -9.10 0.92
N ILE A 38 15.70 -7.80 0.65
CA ILE A 38 16.75 -6.94 1.22
C ILE A 38 16.54 -6.72 2.72
N HIS A 39 15.31 -6.46 3.16
CA HIS A 39 15.00 -6.09 4.55
C HIS A 39 14.58 -7.28 5.43
N GLY A 40 14.62 -8.51 4.91
CA GLY A 40 14.36 -9.73 5.69
C GLY A 40 12.88 -10.04 5.95
N ALA A 41 11.97 -9.53 5.11
CA ALA A 41 10.56 -9.90 5.14
C ALA A 41 10.26 -11.13 4.27
N ASN A 42 9.05 -11.69 4.40
CA ASN A 42 8.62 -12.78 3.53
C ASN A 42 8.31 -12.27 2.10
N ALA A 43 9.23 -12.52 1.17
CA ALA A 43 9.11 -12.07 -0.23
C ALA A 43 7.86 -12.60 -0.96
N GLN A 44 7.36 -13.80 -0.63
CA GLN A 44 6.13 -14.31 -1.24
C GLN A 44 4.91 -13.53 -0.77
N LYS A 45 4.81 -13.24 0.54
CA LYS A 45 3.74 -12.39 1.08
C LYS A 45 3.81 -10.97 0.50
N ALA A 46 5.00 -10.39 0.39
CA ALA A 46 5.21 -9.06 -0.18
C ALA A 46 4.77 -8.98 -1.65
N ARG A 47 5.19 -9.95 -2.47
CA ARG A 47 4.74 -10.07 -3.87
C ARG A 47 3.21 -10.18 -3.97
N PHE A 48 2.59 -11.00 -3.13
CA PHE A 48 1.14 -11.17 -3.17
C PHE A 48 0.38 -9.92 -2.69
N ALA A 49 0.79 -9.32 -1.58
CA ALA A 49 0.20 -8.05 -1.12
C ALA A 49 0.36 -6.96 -2.18
N GLY A 50 1.54 -6.88 -2.83
CA GLY A 50 1.78 -5.98 -3.96
C GLY A 50 0.89 -6.25 -5.17
N LEU A 51 0.58 -7.50 -5.49
CA LEU A 51 -0.34 -7.85 -6.58
C LEU A 51 -1.75 -7.30 -6.31
N VAL A 52 -2.23 -7.44 -5.07
CA VAL A 52 -3.64 -7.22 -4.73
C VAL A 52 -3.93 -5.88 -4.06
N HIS A 53 -2.92 -5.05 -3.76
CA HIS A 53 -3.10 -3.79 -3.02
C HIS A 53 -4.19 -2.88 -3.62
N ASP A 54 -4.24 -2.80 -4.94
CA ASP A 54 -5.13 -1.92 -5.70
C ASP A 54 -6.39 -2.64 -6.23
N ILE A 55 -6.76 -3.81 -5.67
CA ILE A 55 -7.89 -4.64 -6.16
C ILE A 55 -9.20 -3.86 -6.31
N ALA A 56 -9.45 -2.86 -5.45
CA ALA A 56 -10.65 -2.02 -5.48
C ALA A 56 -10.45 -0.66 -6.17
N LYS A 57 -9.28 -0.38 -6.75
CA LYS A 57 -8.89 0.97 -7.20
C LYS A 57 -9.73 1.52 -8.35
N CYS A 58 -10.29 0.65 -9.20
CA CYS A 58 -10.99 1.07 -10.42
C CYS A 58 -12.50 1.27 -10.25
N TYR A 59 -13.05 1.13 -9.03
CA TYR A 59 -14.46 1.40 -8.78
C TYR A 59 -14.80 2.89 -8.83
N THR A 60 -16.00 3.21 -9.30
CA THR A 60 -16.53 4.58 -9.25
C THR A 60 -16.79 5.00 -7.81
N CYS A 61 -16.85 6.31 -7.55
CA CYS A 61 -17.19 6.83 -6.22
C CYS A 61 -18.53 6.28 -5.70
N GLU A 62 -19.54 6.19 -6.57
CA GLU A 62 -20.84 5.60 -6.23
C GLU A 62 -20.73 4.13 -5.81
N THR A 63 -20.03 3.31 -6.62
CA THR A 63 -19.82 1.90 -6.30
C THR A 63 -18.99 1.74 -5.03
N MET A 64 -17.94 2.54 -4.85
CA MET A 64 -17.12 2.54 -3.63
C MET A 64 -17.97 2.83 -2.39
N ASN A 65 -18.85 3.83 -2.45
CA ASN A 65 -19.77 4.16 -1.36
C ASN A 65 -20.73 3.01 -1.02
N ARG A 66 -21.15 2.20 -2.01
CA ARG A 66 -21.95 1.00 -1.78
C ARG A 66 -21.11 -0.11 -1.12
N LEU A 67 -19.89 -0.33 -1.60
CA LEU A 67 -18.98 -1.34 -1.06
C LEU A 67 -18.54 -1.02 0.38
N ILE A 68 -18.31 0.25 0.71
CA ILE A 68 -18.03 0.68 2.09
C ILE A 68 -19.12 0.18 3.03
N ARG A 69 -20.40 0.42 2.70
CA ARG A 69 -21.55 -0.02 3.50
C ARG A 69 -21.67 -1.55 3.53
N MET A 70 -21.53 -2.20 2.38
CA MET A 70 -21.67 -3.65 2.23
C MET A 70 -20.61 -4.41 3.03
N TYR A 71 -19.36 -3.94 2.99
CA TYR A 71 -18.26 -4.60 3.67
C TYR A 71 -18.07 -4.13 5.12
N GLY A 72 -18.81 -3.11 5.57
CA GLY A 72 -18.68 -2.59 6.93
C GLY A 72 -17.39 -1.79 7.16
N VAL A 73 -16.89 -1.15 6.10
CA VAL A 73 -15.80 -0.17 6.20
C VAL A 73 -16.36 1.10 6.84
N ASP A 74 -15.54 1.81 7.62
CA ASP A 74 -15.94 3.04 8.31
C ASP A 74 -16.54 4.07 7.33
N LEU A 75 -17.69 4.63 7.71
CA LEU A 75 -18.43 5.61 6.90
C LEU A 75 -17.66 6.92 6.71
N LYS A 76 -16.60 7.19 7.50
CA LYS A 76 -15.70 8.33 7.28
C LYS A 76 -15.04 8.33 5.89
N PHE A 77 -14.96 7.17 5.23
CA PHE A 77 -14.38 7.02 3.89
C PHE A 77 -15.38 7.23 2.74
N ILE A 78 -16.62 7.63 3.03
CA ILE A 78 -17.61 7.97 2.00
C ILE A 78 -17.11 9.18 1.21
N ASN A 79 -17.28 9.15 -0.12
CA ASN A 79 -16.83 10.17 -1.07
C ASN A 79 -15.31 10.36 -1.16
N THR A 80 -14.50 9.45 -0.59
CA THR A 80 -13.04 9.47 -0.69
C THR A 80 -12.49 8.20 -1.37
N PRO A 81 -12.88 7.91 -2.62
CA PRO A 81 -12.55 6.63 -3.27
C PRO A 81 -11.04 6.34 -3.35
N GLU A 82 -10.22 7.38 -3.43
CA GLU A 82 -8.76 7.27 -3.45
C GLU A 82 -8.15 6.81 -2.11
N LEU A 83 -8.83 7.01 -0.99
CA LEU A 83 -8.43 6.49 0.32
C LEU A 83 -9.18 5.19 0.63
N ALA A 84 -10.46 5.13 0.28
CA ALA A 84 -11.34 4.01 0.60
C ALA A 84 -10.93 2.70 -0.08
N HIS A 85 -10.27 2.74 -1.25
CA HIS A 85 -9.96 1.53 -2.00
C HIS A 85 -9.03 0.58 -1.25
N SER A 86 -8.14 1.07 -0.38
CA SER A 86 -7.28 0.22 0.44
C SER A 86 -8.10 -0.56 1.47
N LYS A 87 -8.98 0.13 2.20
CA LYS A 87 -9.86 -0.45 3.22
C LYS A 87 -10.88 -1.42 2.60
N VAL A 88 -11.51 -1.01 1.51
CA VAL A 88 -12.46 -1.83 0.75
C VAL A 88 -11.74 -3.02 0.11
N GLY A 89 -10.55 -2.84 -0.44
CA GLY A 89 -9.76 -3.91 -1.04
C GLY A 89 -9.38 -5.01 -0.05
N ALA A 90 -8.94 -4.63 1.15
CA ALA A 90 -8.67 -5.59 2.22
C ALA A 90 -9.95 -6.36 2.64
N ALA A 91 -11.07 -5.65 2.82
CA ALA A 91 -12.33 -6.29 3.18
C ALA A 91 -12.86 -7.22 2.07
N MET A 92 -12.68 -6.85 0.81
CA MET A 92 -13.05 -7.66 -0.36
C MET A 92 -12.21 -8.94 -0.44
N LEU A 93 -10.89 -8.85 -0.23
CA LEU A 93 -10.00 -10.03 -0.20
C LEU A 93 -10.43 -11.04 0.87
N GLN A 94 -10.82 -10.55 2.04
CA GLN A 94 -11.30 -11.40 3.12
C GLN A 94 -12.64 -12.05 2.79
N LYS A 95 -13.65 -11.24 2.40
CA LYS A 95 -15.04 -11.69 2.27
C LYS A 95 -15.32 -12.46 0.99
N ASP A 96 -14.73 -12.04 -0.13
CA ASP A 96 -15.06 -12.58 -1.45
C ASP A 96 -14.05 -13.64 -1.91
N PHE A 97 -12.78 -13.51 -1.51
CA PHE A 97 -11.71 -14.41 -1.94
C PHE A 97 -11.21 -15.36 -0.85
N GLY A 98 -11.65 -15.19 0.40
CA GLY A 98 -11.32 -16.05 1.55
C GLY A 98 -9.87 -15.88 2.05
N ILE A 99 -9.25 -14.73 1.81
CA ILE A 99 -7.90 -14.43 2.30
C ILE A 99 -7.95 -14.02 3.76
N ASN A 100 -7.40 -14.84 4.65
CA ASN A 100 -7.43 -14.62 6.11
C ASN A 100 -6.06 -14.27 6.72
N ASP A 101 -5.01 -14.12 5.90
CA ASP A 101 -3.68 -13.74 6.38
C ASP A 101 -3.67 -12.26 6.79
N THR A 102 -3.63 -12.02 8.11
CA THR A 102 -3.76 -10.67 8.67
C THR A 102 -2.62 -9.75 8.25
N GLU A 103 -1.41 -10.26 8.03
CA GLU A 103 -0.30 -9.42 7.57
C GLU A 103 -0.56 -8.88 6.16
N ILE A 104 -1.07 -9.72 5.26
CA ILE A 104 -1.45 -9.32 3.89
C ILE A 104 -2.63 -8.33 3.94
N LEU A 105 -3.68 -8.64 4.70
CA LEU A 105 -4.85 -7.76 4.80
C LEU A 105 -4.49 -6.38 5.35
N MET A 106 -3.59 -6.32 6.33
CA MET A 106 -3.11 -5.05 6.88
C MET A 106 -2.25 -4.29 5.88
N ALA A 107 -1.31 -4.97 5.18
CA ALA A 107 -0.54 -4.36 4.10
C ALA A 107 -1.42 -3.74 3.00
N VAL A 108 -2.49 -4.43 2.60
CA VAL A 108 -3.46 -3.89 1.64
C VAL A 108 -4.27 -2.74 2.26
N SER A 109 -4.70 -2.84 3.52
CA SER A 109 -5.53 -1.83 4.18
C SER A 109 -4.79 -0.52 4.47
N SER A 110 -3.47 -0.57 4.70
CA SER A 110 -2.66 0.60 5.06
C SER A 110 -1.84 1.19 3.91
N HIS A 111 -1.79 0.58 2.71
CA HIS A 111 -0.88 1.03 1.64
C HIS A 111 -1.11 2.47 1.15
N THR A 112 -2.29 3.08 1.39
CA THR A 112 -2.57 4.45 0.94
C THR A 112 -2.12 5.52 1.93
N ALA A 113 -2.51 5.37 3.19
CA ALA A 113 -2.29 6.39 4.22
C ALA A 113 -1.18 5.99 5.21
N GLY A 114 -0.73 4.73 5.20
CA GLY A 114 0.01 4.14 6.30
C GLY A 114 -0.86 3.99 7.55
N ARG A 115 -0.22 3.75 8.71
CA ARG A 115 -0.81 3.87 10.05
C ARG A 115 0.30 3.87 11.11
N TYR A 116 -0.03 4.21 12.35
CA TYR A 116 0.87 3.93 13.46
C TYR A 116 1.08 2.42 13.64
N GLY A 117 2.33 1.99 13.88
CA GLY A 117 2.65 0.58 14.11
C GLY A 117 2.55 -0.29 12.85
N MET A 118 2.92 0.25 11.69
CA MET A 118 3.07 -0.56 10.47
C MET A 118 4.06 -1.70 10.70
N SER A 119 3.68 -2.90 10.29
CA SER A 119 4.62 -4.01 10.18
C SER A 119 5.60 -3.77 9.03
N LEU A 120 6.70 -4.53 9.02
CA LEU A 120 7.68 -4.48 7.94
C LEU A 120 7.04 -4.74 6.56
N LEU A 121 6.05 -5.64 6.49
CA LEU A 121 5.32 -5.91 5.24
C LEU A 121 4.48 -4.71 4.78
N GLU A 122 3.82 -4.01 5.71
CA GLU A 122 3.06 -2.80 5.41
C GLU A 122 3.97 -1.69 4.87
N GLU A 123 5.11 -1.45 5.52
CA GLU A 123 6.11 -0.48 5.06
C GLU A 123 6.64 -0.82 3.66
N ILE A 124 6.96 -2.10 3.40
CA ILE A 124 7.43 -2.56 2.09
C ILE A 124 6.38 -2.29 1.00
N VAL A 125 5.11 -2.63 1.24
CA VAL A 125 4.05 -2.45 0.24
C VAL A 125 3.76 -0.97 0.01
N TYR A 126 3.73 -0.17 1.07
CA TYR A 126 3.58 1.29 1.01
C TYR A 126 4.70 1.93 0.16
N VAL A 127 5.95 1.58 0.45
CA VAL A 127 7.12 2.10 -0.28
C VAL A 127 7.14 1.60 -1.73
N ALA A 128 6.85 0.31 -1.96
CA ALA A 128 6.83 -0.29 -3.29
C ALA A 128 5.78 0.34 -4.21
N ASP A 129 4.57 0.63 -3.71
CA ASP A 129 3.51 1.32 -4.48
C ASP A 129 3.95 2.71 -4.96
N ALA A 130 4.69 3.42 -4.10
CA ALA A 130 5.21 4.72 -4.41
C ALA A 130 6.31 4.67 -5.47
N ILE A 131 7.21 3.68 -5.44
CA ILE A 131 8.48 3.70 -6.21
C ILE A 131 8.63 2.60 -7.27
N GLU A 132 7.59 1.82 -7.57
CA GLU A 132 7.66 0.78 -8.60
C GLU A 132 8.19 1.30 -9.96
N ILE A 133 8.70 0.41 -10.82
CA ILE A 133 9.52 0.78 -11.99
C ILE A 133 8.80 1.70 -12.99
N ASN A 134 7.47 1.64 -13.07
CA ASN A 134 6.69 2.47 -13.99
C ASN A 134 6.37 3.87 -13.41
N ARG A 135 6.83 4.18 -12.19
CA ARG A 135 6.78 5.53 -11.61
C ARG A 135 7.90 6.40 -12.20
N THR A 136 7.50 7.47 -12.87
CA THR A 136 8.39 8.33 -13.68
C THR A 136 8.59 9.75 -13.13
N TYR A 137 8.25 10.01 -11.86
CA TYR A 137 8.59 11.29 -11.24
C TYR A 137 10.11 11.35 -10.97
N ALA A 138 10.67 12.55 -10.91
CA ALA A 138 12.12 12.79 -10.98
C ALA A 138 12.90 12.12 -9.83
N GLU A 139 12.28 12.07 -8.67
CA GLU A 139 12.83 11.57 -7.41
C GLU A 139 12.78 10.03 -7.30
N ALA A 140 12.01 9.35 -8.17
CA ALA A 140 11.78 7.91 -8.08
C ALA A 140 13.07 7.07 -8.10
N PRO A 141 14.07 7.33 -8.97
CA PRO A 141 15.32 6.56 -8.97
C PRO A 141 16.09 6.67 -7.66
N GLU A 142 16.17 7.88 -7.09
CA GLU A 142 16.88 8.12 -5.83
C GLU A 142 16.16 7.45 -4.66
N LEU A 143 14.83 7.53 -4.61
CA LEU A 143 14.01 6.85 -3.61
C LEU A 143 14.12 5.31 -3.70
N ARG A 144 14.26 4.73 -4.89
CA ARG A 144 14.54 3.28 -5.04
C ARG A 144 15.85 2.88 -4.39
N GLU A 145 16.91 3.64 -4.64
CA GLU A 145 18.21 3.34 -4.07
C GLU A 145 18.29 3.65 -2.57
N LEU A 146 17.51 4.62 -2.09
CA LEU A 146 17.33 4.86 -0.66
C LEU A 146 16.56 3.71 -0.01
N ALA A 147 15.44 3.28 -0.59
CA ALA A 147 14.59 2.21 -0.05
C ALA A 147 15.36 0.89 0.10
N LYS A 148 16.31 0.59 -0.78
CA LYS A 148 17.19 -0.59 -0.65
C LYS A 148 18.20 -0.47 0.51
N ARG A 149 18.60 0.75 0.88
CA ARG A 149 19.62 1.00 1.91
C ARG A 149 19.00 1.26 3.29
N ASP A 150 17.88 1.97 3.33
CA ASP A 150 17.21 2.43 4.55
C ASP A 150 15.71 2.61 4.27
N LEU A 151 14.93 1.55 4.53
CA LEU A 151 13.49 1.51 4.26
C LEU A 151 12.74 2.60 5.06
N ASP A 152 13.12 2.83 6.31
CA ASP A 152 12.48 3.81 7.17
C ASP A 152 12.66 5.22 6.62
N LYS A 153 13.87 5.59 6.19
CA LYS A 153 14.10 6.89 5.56
C LYS A 153 13.32 7.06 4.26
N ALA A 154 13.32 6.05 3.40
CA ALA A 154 12.52 6.10 2.17
C ALA A 154 11.02 6.24 2.48
N CYS A 155 10.51 5.50 3.46
CA CYS A 155 9.13 5.61 3.91
C CYS A 155 8.81 7.01 4.41
N LEU A 156 9.68 7.61 5.23
CA LEU A 156 9.51 8.98 5.72
C LEU A 156 9.48 10.00 4.58
N GLU A 157 10.40 9.92 3.62
CA GLU A 157 10.44 10.84 2.47
C GLU A 157 9.18 10.73 1.61
N ILE A 158 8.66 9.51 1.39
CA ILE A 158 7.42 9.27 0.66
C ILE A 158 6.20 9.85 1.41
N ILE A 159 6.16 9.68 2.73
CA ILE A 159 5.08 10.25 3.57
C ILE A 159 5.13 11.78 3.50
N ASP A 160 6.31 12.39 3.64
CA ASP A 160 6.49 13.84 3.58
C ASP A 160 6.09 14.42 2.23
N TYR A 161 6.52 13.78 1.13
CA TYR A 161 6.11 14.13 -0.21
C TYR A 161 4.58 14.05 -0.38
N SER A 162 3.94 13.00 0.17
CA SER A 162 2.50 12.82 0.09
C SER A 162 1.73 13.92 0.83
N ILE A 163 2.18 14.28 2.04
CA ILE A 163 1.62 15.39 2.83
C ILE A 163 1.74 16.71 2.07
N GLU A 164 2.93 17.01 1.53
CA GLU A 164 3.17 18.25 0.78
C GLU A 164 2.31 18.31 -0.49
N LEU A 165 2.23 17.21 -1.24
CA LEU A 165 1.45 17.13 -2.47
C LEU A 165 -0.05 17.34 -2.22
N LEU A 166 -0.60 16.72 -1.18
CA LEU A 166 -2.01 16.88 -0.80
C LEU A 166 -2.29 18.31 -0.33
N GLY A 167 -1.39 18.89 0.47
CA GLY A 167 -1.46 20.29 0.90
C GLY A 167 -1.48 21.26 -0.29
N LYS A 168 -0.57 21.09 -1.26
CA LYS A 168 -0.53 21.88 -2.50
C LYS A 168 -1.81 21.76 -3.34
N ARG A 169 -2.50 20.63 -3.25
CA ARG A 169 -3.78 20.37 -3.95
C ARG A 169 -5.01 20.83 -3.17
N GLY A 170 -4.85 21.33 -1.94
CA GLY A 170 -5.97 21.67 -1.05
C GLY A 170 -6.79 20.45 -0.63
N VAL A 171 -6.21 19.25 -0.69
CA VAL A 171 -6.87 18.00 -0.27
C VAL A 171 -6.50 17.72 1.18
N PRO A 172 -7.48 17.48 2.08
CA PRO A 172 -7.18 17.09 3.45
C PRO A 172 -6.34 15.82 3.52
N VAL A 173 -5.33 15.83 4.38
CA VAL A 173 -4.50 14.65 4.69
C VAL A 173 -5.22 13.82 5.75
N ASP A 174 -5.31 12.51 5.55
CA ASP A 174 -5.91 11.60 6.53
C ASP A 174 -5.03 11.54 7.79
N ASN A 175 -5.65 11.44 8.97
CA ASN A 175 -4.93 11.36 10.24
C ASN A 175 -3.97 10.17 10.27
N ASP A 176 -4.32 9.05 9.62
CA ASP A 176 -3.47 7.86 9.53
C ASP A 176 -2.09 8.17 8.89
N THR A 177 -2.01 9.15 7.98
CA THR A 177 -0.73 9.58 7.38
C THR A 177 0.15 10.32 8.37
N TYR A 178 -0.41 11.18 9.23
CA TYR A 178 0.37 11.81 10.29
C TYR A 178 0.82 10.80 11.35
N GLU A 179 -0.03 9.83 11.66
CA GLU A 179 0.27 8.75 12.59
C GLU A 179 1.36 7.81 12.04
N ALA A 180 1.33 7.51 10.73
CA ALA A 180 2.38 6.80 10.02
C ALA A 180 3.71 7.55 10.11
N LYS A 181 3.71 8.86 9.84
CA LYS A 181 4.90 9.71 9.97
C LYS A 181 5.48 9.65 11.39
N ARG A 182 4.63 9.79 12.41
CA ARG A 182 5.06 9.71 13.82
C ARG A 182 5.74 8.38 14.11
N PHE A 183 5.14 7.27 13.70
CA PHE A 183 5.71 5.94 13.90
C PHE A 183 7.10 5.78 13.26
N ILE A 184 7.28 6.23 12.01
CA ILE A 184 8.58 6.14 11.35
C ILE A 184 9.63 7.03 12.04
N LEU A 185 9.25 8.23 12.50
CA LEU A 185 10.15 9.10 13.28
C LEU A 185 10.56 8.47 14.61
N ASP A 186 9.62 7.84 15.32
CA ASP A 186 9.89 7.12 16.56
C ASP A 186 10.94 6.01 16.31
N LYS A 187 10.72 5.16 15.28
CA LYS A 187 11.67 4.10 14.88
C LYS A 187 13.07 4.64 14.58
N ILE A 188 13.16 5.74 13.81
CA ILE A 188 14.45 6.34 13.44
C ILE A 188 15.17 6.89 14.68
N THR A 189 14.42 7.48 15.61
CA THR A 189 14.96 8.06 16.84
C THR A 189 15.48 6.98 17.80
N GLU A 190 14.71 5.91 17.99
CA GLU A 190 15.11 4.76 18.81
C GLU A 190 16.41 4.12 18.31
N ARG A 191 16.56 3.93 16.99
CA ARG A 191 17.80 3.40 16.40
C ARG A 191 19.01 4.28 16.70
N LYS A 192 18.85 5.61 16.65
CA LYS A 192 19.93 6.57 16.93
C LYS A 192 20.32 6.61 18.41
N GLY A 193 19.39 6.34 19.32
CA GLY A 193 19.67 6.27 20.76
C GLY A 193 20.30 4.95 21.23
N THR A 194 20.40 3.95 20.34
CA THR A 194 20.94 2.61 20.63
C THR A 194 22.37 2.43 20.07
N LEU A 195 22.98 3.48 19.52
CA LEU A 195 24.35 3.55 19.02
C LEU A 195 25.21 4.43 19.93
#